data_AF-A0A2V8ILF4-F1
#
_entry.id   AF-A0A2V8ILF4-F1
#
_cell.length_a   1.000
_cell.length_b   1.000
_cell.length_c   1.000
_cell.angle_alpha   90.00
_cell.angle_beta   90.00
_cell.angle_gamma   90.00
#
_symmetry.space_group_name_H-M   'P 1'
#
loop_
_entity.id
_entity.type
_entity.pdbx_description
1 polymer ?
#
loop_
_entity_poly.entity_id
_entity_poly.type
_entity_poly.pdbx_seq_one_letter_code
_entity_poly.pdbx_strand_id
1 'polypeptide(L)'
;SRKYPIVIGSDQATDTFRIKLPEGFKVDELPDAAKMETSFGSYSFSFEVANGMLVFTRKISMRSTVIPSDQYSEVRSFFQRLYAAEEAPVVLIRN
;
A
#
# COMPACT_ATOMS: atom_id res chain seq x y z
N SER A 1 -4.90 -23.75 -3.83
CA SER A 1 -4.03 -23.72 -5.03
C SER A 1 -4.85 -23.23 -6.22
N ARG A 2 -4.23 -22.62 -7.23
CA ARG A 2 -4.89 -22.28 -8.49
C ARG A 2 -4.72 -23.41 -9.49
N LYS A 3 -5.75 -23.70 -10.30
CA LYS A 3 -5.70 -24.71 -11.38
C LYS A 3 -5.31 -24.10 -12.74
N TYR A 4 -5.61 -22.83 -12.95
CA TYR A 4 -5.36 -22.09 -14.19
C TYR A 4 -4.40 -20.92 -13.94
N PRO A 5 -3.69 -20.46 -14.98
CA PRO A 5 -2.90 -19.24 -14.93
C PRO A 5 -3.74 -18.02 -14.52
N ILE A 6 -3.07 -17.00 -14.00
CA ILE A 6 -3.67 -15.73 -13.64
C ILE A 6 -3.28 -14.71 -14.70
N VAL A 7 -4.28 -14.02 -15.24
CA VAL A 7 -4.04 -12.89 -16.14
C VAL A 7 -4.13 -11.62 -15.31
N ILE A 8 -3.05 -10.85 -15.30
CA ILE A 8 -2.99 -9.51 -14.71
C ILE A 8 -2.91 -8.51 -15.85
N GLY A 9 -3.77 -7.50 -15.83
CA GLY A 9 -3.70 -6.36 -16.76
C GLY A 9 -2.70 -5.31 -16.30
N SER A 10 -2.32 -4.41 -17.21
CA SER A 10 -1.55 -3.24 -16.82
C SER A 10 -2.44 -2.21 -16.13
N ASP A 11 -1.99 -1.69 -15.00
CA ASP A 11 -2.65 -0.59 -14.30
C ASP A 11 -1.60 0.23 -13.55
N GLN A 12 -1.85 1.52 -13.35
CA GLN A 12 -0.98 2.37 -12.55
C GLN A 12 -1.79 3.48 -11.91
N ALA A 13 -1.64 3.63 -10.60
CA ALA A 13 -2.29 4.70 -9.85
C ALA A 13 -1.32 5.32 -8.84
N THR A 14 -1.48 6.62 -8.62
CA THR A 14 -0.86 7.36 -7.53
C THR A 14 -1.93 8.16 -6.85
N ASP A 15 -2.16 7.88 -5.57
CA ASP A 15 -3.14 8.59 -4.76
C ASP A 15 -2.41 9.42 -3.69
N THR A 16 -2.94 10.59 -3.38
CA THR A 16 -2.45 11.43 -2.28
C THR A 16 -3.62 11.93 -1.46
N PHE A 17 -3.63 11.56 -0.19
CA PHE A 17 -4.64 11.92 0.79
C PHE A 17 -4.07 12.97 1.72
N ARG A 18 -4.83 14.03 1.96
CA ARG A 18 -4.48 15.10 2.90
C ARG A 18 -5.51 15.11 4.00
N ILE A 19 -5.09 14.72 5.19
CA ILE A 19 -5.94 14.53 6.35
C ILE A 19 -5.58 15.61 7.38
N LYS A 20 -6.54 16.48 7.69
CA LYS A 20 -6.38 17.46 8.77
C LYS A 20 -6.45 16.75 10.11
N LEU A 21 -5.43 16.95 10.94
CA LEU A 21 -5.43 16.41 12.29
C LEU A 21 -6.47 17.17 13.14
N PRO A 22 -7.21 16.46 14.02
CA PRO A 22 -8.08 17.12 14.98
C PRO A 22 -7.31 18.09 15.89
N GLU A 23 -7.98 19.15 16.34
CA GLU A 23 -7.36 20.12 17.25
C GLU A 23 -6.92 19.47 18.57
N GLY A 24 -5.72 19.82 19.02
CA GLY A 24 -5.12 19.25 20.23
C GLY A 24 -4.56 17.83 20.07
N PHE A 25 -4.49 17.29 18.85
CA PHE A 25 -3.84 15.99 18.57
C PHE A 25 -2.58 16.16 17.73
N LYS A 26 -1.63 15.24 17.94
CA LYS A 26 -0.47 15.03 17.07
C LYS A 26 -0.33 13.55 16.72
N VAL A 27 0.42 13.27 15.67
CA VAL A 27 0.81 11.89 15.34
C VAL A 27 1.81 11.38 16.39
N ASP A 28 1.54 10.19 16.91
CA ASP A 28 2.41 9.47 17.86
C ASP A 28 3.18 8.38 17.12
N GLU A 29 2.46 7.57 16.34
CA GLU A 29 3.03 6.46 15.58
C GLU A 29 2.47 6.45 14.15
N LEU A 30 3.34 6.16 13.20
CA LEU A 30 3.01 5.93 11.80
C LEU A 30 3.35 4.49 11.45
N PRO A 31 2.58 3.84 10.56
CA PRO A 31 3.01 2.60 9.95
C PRO A 31 4.37 2.76 9.25
N ASP A 32 5.18 1.71 9.29
CA ASP A 32 6.40 1.65 8.51
C ASP A 32 6.09 1.79 7.01
N ALA A 33 6.88 2.61 6.32
CA ALA A 33 6.77 2.76 4.87
C ALA A 33 6.95 1.39 4.19
N ALA A 34 5.95 0.95 3.44
CA ALA A 34 6.07 -0.28 2.66
C ALA A 34 6.64 0.00 1.28
N LYS A 35 7.57 -0.85 0.83
CA LYS A 35 7.97 -0.97 -0.58
C LYS A 35 7.97 -2.44 -0.97
N MET A 36 7.24 -2.77 -2.03
CA MET A 36 7.09 -4.12 -2.55
C MET A 36 7.32 -4.11 -4.05
N GLU A 37 8.11 -5.06 -4.53
CA GLU A 37 8.37 -5.29 -5.95
C GLU A 37 8.25 -6.79 -6.22
N THR A 38 7.64 -7.14 -7.35
CA THR A 38 7.50 -8.51 -7.88
C THR A 38 7.73 -8.47 -9.39
N SER A 39 7.72 -9.60 -10.09
CA SER A 39 7.80 -9.58 -11.56
C SER A 39 6.60 -8.88 -12.23
N PHE A 40 5.42 -8.95 -11.59
CA PHE A 40 4.15 -8.50 -12.16
C PHE A 40 3.63 -7.17 -11.63
N GLY A 41 4.25 -6.60 -10.58
CA GLY A 41 3.83 -5.32 -10.05
C GLY A 41 4.67 -4.80 -8.89
N SER A 42 4.39 -3.56 -8.51
CA SER A 42 5.06 -2.82 -7.46
C SER A 42 4.05 -2.01 -6.65
N TYR A 43 4.32 -1.85 -5.36
CA TYR A 43 3.55 -0.99 -4.47
C TYR A 43 4.47 -0.26 -3.50
N SER A 44 4.18 1.00 -3.23
CA SER A 44 4.87 1.76 -2.19
C SER A 44 3.95 2.81 -1.58
N PHE A 45 4.16 3.15 -0.31
CA PHE A 45 3.57 4.34 0.28
C PHE A 45 4.53 5.10 1.18
N SER A 46 4.16 6.34 1.48
CA SER A 46 4.83 7.19 2.45
C SER A 46 3.82 8.05 3.22
N PHE A 47 4.24 8.45 4.42
CA PHE A 47 3.55 9.44 5.23
C PHE A 47 4.44 10.66 5.45
N GLU A 48 3.85 11.84 5.43
CA GLU A 48 4.47 13.10 5.81
C GLU A 48 3.55 13.83 6.79
N VAL A 49 4.11 14.41 7.86
CA VAL A 49 3.34 15.16 8.86
C VAL A 49 3.93 16.57 8.95
N ALA A 50 3.12 17.58 8.64
CA ALA A 50 3.54 18.97 8.72
C ALA A 50 2.34 19.88 8.95
N ASN A 51 2.50 20.94 9.76
CA ASN A 51 1.52 22.00 9.94
C ASN A 51 0.09 21.51 10.28
N GLY A 52 -0.03 20.49 11.14
CA GLY A 52 -1.33 19.92 11.53
C GLY A 52 -2.02 19.08 10.44
N MET A 53 -1.28 18.69 9.41
CA MET A 53 -1.74 17.83 8.33
C MET A 53 -0.92 16.54 8.28
N LEU A 54 -1.61 15.41 8.08
CA LEU A 54 -1.02 14.15 7.65
C LEU A 54 -1.23 14.01 6.14
N VAL A 55 -0.16 13.78 5.40
CA VAL A 55 -0.18 13.50 3.96
C VAL A 55 0.23 12.05 3.76
N PHE A 56 -0.67 11.26 3.20
CA PHE A 56 -0.42 9.87 2.82
C PHE A 56 -0.36 9.78 1.30
N THR A 57 0.72 9.23 0.75
CA THR A 57 0.86 9.00 -0.68
C THR A 57 1.12 7.53 -0.93
N ARG A 58 0.31 6.92 -1.82
CA ARG A 58 0.53 5.54 -2.29
C ARG A 58 0.74 5.51 -3.79
N LYS A 59 1.53 4.55 -4.26
CA LYS A 59 1.77 4.25 -5.67
C LYS A 59 1.63 2.76 -5.89
N ILE A 60 0.81 2.38 -6.87
CA ILE A 60 0.69 1.00 -7.35
C ILE A 60 0.97 0.98 -8.85
N SER A 61 1.69 -0.05 -9.29
CA SER A 61 1.89 -0.32 -10.72
C SER A 61 1.80 -1.82 -10.95
N MET A 62 0.95 -2.21 -11.89
CA MET A 62 0.76 -3.58 -12.34
C MET A 62 1.21 -3.65 -13.80
N ARG A 63 1.94 -4.71 -14.13
CA ARG A 63 2.38 -5.00 -15.49
C ARG A 63 1.49 -6.08 -16.09
N SER A 64 1.10 -5.88 -17.35
CA SER A 64 0.32 -6.90 -18.07
C SER A 64 1.14 -8.18 -18.18
N THR A 65 0.63 -9.29 -17.65
CA THR A 65 1.34 -10.57 -17.64
C THR A 65 0.40 -11.75 -17.41
N VAL A 66 0.87 -12.95 -17.78
CA VAL A 66 0.23 -14.22 -17.47
C VAL A 66 1.12 -14.95 -16.48
N ILE A 67 0.61 -15.19 -15.27
CA ILE A 67 1.35 -15.85 -14.19
C ILE A 67 0.95 -17.32 -14.15
N PRO A 68 1.92 -18.26 -14.27
CA PRO A 68 1.68 -19.67 -14.08
C PRO A 68 1.02 -20.00 -12.73
N SER A 69 0.21 -21.05 -12.69
CA SER A 69 -0.61 -21.38 -11.51
C SER A 69 0.20 -21.80 -10.29
N ASP A 70 1.42 -22.31 -10.48
CA ASP A 70 2.39 -22.67 -9.44
C ASP A 70 3.00 -21.44 -8.74
N GLN A 71 3.00 -20.27 -9.38
CA GLN A 71 3.47 -19.00 -8.81
C GLN A 71 2.36 -18.23 -8.07
N TYR A 72 1.16 -18.80 -7.93
CA TYR A 72 0.05 -18.13 -7.25
C TYR A 72 0.37 -17.68 -5.82
N SER A 73 1.25 -18.38 -5.10
CA SER A 73 1.65 -17.99 -3.75
C SER A 73 2.31 -16.61 -3.69
N GLU A 74 3.09 -16.24 -4.72
CA GLU A 74 3.72 -14.92 -4.80
C GLU A 74 2.65 -13.82 -5.00
N VAL A 75 1.72 -14.05 -5.93
CA VAL A 75 0.59 -13.14 -6.18
C VAL A 75 -0.24 -12.94 -4.92
N ARG A 76 -0.61 -14.04 -4.25
CA ARG A 76 -1.37 -13.98 -3.01
C ARG A 76 -0.61 -13.22 -1.92
N SER A 77 0.67 -13.52 -1.73
CA SER A 77 1.51 -12.87 -0.72
C SER A 77 1.67 -11.37 -0.97
N PHE A 78 1.84 -10.96 -2.24
CA PHE A 78 1.91 -9.55 -2.61
C PHE A 78 0.65 -8.79 -2.19
N PHE A 79 -0.54 -9.26 -2.60
CA PHE A 79 -1.79 -8.58 -2.24
C PHE A 79 -2.10 -8.66 -0.74
N GLN A 80 -1.78 -9.77 -0.07
CA GLN A 80 -1.93 -9.87 1.39
C GLN A 80 -1.09 -8.84 2.13
N ARG A 81 0.18 -8.65 1.75
CA ARG A 81 1.06 -7.64 2.34
C ARG A 81 0.59 -6.23 2.00
N LEU A 82 0.07 -5.99 0.80
CA LEU A 82 -0.55 -4.73 0.41
C LEU A 82 -1.72 -4.39 1.34
N TYR A 83 -2.68 -5.29 1.48
CA TYR A 83 -3.84 -5.05 2.35
C TYR A 83 -3.44 -4.84 3.81
N ALA A 84 -2.54 -5.68 4.34
CA ALA A 84 -2.08 -5.54 5.72
C ALA A 84 -1.37 -4.20 5.97
N ALA A 85 -0.62 -3.69 5.00
CA ALA A 85 0.08 -2.42 5.14
C ALA A 85 -0.86 -1.22 5.01
N GLU A 86 -1.96 -1.32 4.26
CA GLU A 86 -3.00 -0.27 4.19
C GLU A 86 -3.93 -0.27 5.41
N GLU A 87 -4.13 -1.41 6.08
CA GLU A 87 -4.93 -1.49 7.31
C GLU A 87 -4.15 -1.04 8.57
N ALA A 88 -2.84 -0.84 8.47
CA ALA A 88 -2.02 -0.41 9.60
C ALA A 88 -2.45 0.97 10.12
N PRO A 89 -2.71 1.12 11.43
CA PRO A 89 -3.27 2.34 11.97
C PRO A 89 -2.23 3.46 12.05
N VAL A 90 -2.66 4.70 11.78
CA VAL A 90 -1.97 5.89 12.26
C VAL A 90 -2.47 6.20 13.67
N VAL A 91 -1.56 6.28 14.63
CA VAL A 91 -1.92 6.54 16.04
C VAL A 91 -1.76 8.03 16.33
N LEU A 92 -2.80 8.61 16.94
CA LEU A 92 -2.79 9.99 17.40
C LEU A 92 -2.79 10.04 18.93
N ILE A 93 -1.98 10.93 19.48
CA ILE A 93 -1.98 11.25 20.91
C ILE A 93 -2.49 12.68 21.11
N ARG A 94 -3.24 12.88 22.19
CA ARG A 94 -3.69 14.20 22.61
C ARG A 94 -2.53 14.94 23.28
N ASN A 95 -2.29 16.17 22.87
CA ASN A 95 -1.35 17.09 23.52
C ASN A 95 -1.84 17.52 24.91
#